data_AF-A0A6L3EJA0-F1
#
_entry.id   AF-A0A6L3EJA0-F1
#
_cell.length_a   1.000
_cell.length_b   1.000
_cell.length_c   1.000
_cell.angle_alpha   90.00
_cell.angle_beta   90.00
_cell.angle_gamma   90.00
#
_symmetry.space_group_name_H-M   'P 1'
#
loop_
_entity.id
_entity.type
_entity.pdbx_description
1 polymer ?
#
loop_
_entity_poly.entity_id
_entity_poly.type
_entity_poly.pdbx_seq_one_letter_code
_entity_poly.pdbx_strand_id
1 'polypeptide(L)'
;IQRKPESVKRYLGSDQYRLYDLVWKRAIASQMAQAILDQVAVDLSTGEGADRFRANGSTITFPGFIRVYQEGRDDESAAGGDDESRLPPLEKGQEVSLAQIRAEQHFTEPPPRYTEASLVKTLEAHGIGRPSTYANIITTLVQREYVELTDRRFYPTDVGTVVNRFLTEHFTRYVDYDFTAKLEDELDEVSRGEKDWIPVMQEFWNEFDPLVRNKEETVSRDEAVQARELGVDPESGKPVTVRMGRYGPFVQIGTRDDEEKPRFAGLRPGQKMDKISLDEGLKLFDLPRYLGDTPEGEEVSANIGRFGPYIRFGDKFVSLKKDDPFSVTLERALELVAEKKEFDANRIIHDYTDAGIQVLNGRYGPYITDGERNARVPKDTDPKSLDVDACRKLLENAPVRKRRGAKKKVAKKKVAKKSAARKASKKKTAKKTGRKKTATKAAVKTATRKKAATAKDA
;
A
#
# COMPACT_ATOMS: atom_id res chain seq x y z
N ILE A 1 2.81 7.70 38.46
CA ILE A 1 3.99 7.36 37.62
C ILE A 1 5.13 8.34 37.97
N GLN A 2 6.33 7.87 38.35
CA GLN A 2 7.37 8.75 38.92
C GLN A 2 8.18 9.56 37.88
N ARG A 3 8.57 8.94 36.77
CA ARG A 3 9.30 9.64 35.68
C ARG A 3 8.30 10.54 34.95
N LYS A 4 8.58 11.85 34.87
CA LYS A 4 7.80 12.83 34.08
C LYS A 4 8.42 13.00 32.68
N PRO A 5 7.68 13.36 31.62
CA PRO A 5 8.22 13.50 30.27
C PRO A 5 9.49 14.37 30.22
N GLU A 6 9.43 15.63 30.67
CA GLU A 6 10.59 16.53 30.67
C GLU A 6 11.83 15.97 31.41
N SER A 7 11.65 15.08 32.40
CA SER A 7 12.76 14.44 33.12
C SER A 7 13.50 13.36 32.32
N VAL A 8 12.86 12.79 31.28
CA VAL A 8 13.47 11.77 30.40
C VAL A 8 13.82 12.28 29.00
N LYS A 9 13.31 13.46 28.62
CA LYS A 9 13.50 14.14 27.33
C LYS A 9 14.96 14.15 26.84
N ARG A 10 15.93 14.38 27.73
CA ARG A 10 17.38 14.40 27.41
C ARG A 10 17.98 13.04 27.01
N TYR A 11 17.22 11.95 27.11
CA TYR A 11 17.64 10.58 26.77
C TYR A 11 16.90 10.00 25.55
N LEU A 12 16.00 10.77 24.92
CA LEU A 12 15.10 10.29 23.87
C LEU A 12 15.24 11.16 22.61
N GLY A 13 15.10 10.55 21.43
CA GLY A 13 14.89 11.31 20.18
C GLY A 13 13.51 11.98 20.15
N SER A 14 13.31 12.95 19.25
CA SER A 14 12.05 13.72 19.10
C SER A 14 10.80 12.85 19.19
N ASP A 15 10.72 11.78 18.40
CA ASP A 15 9.49 11.02 18.24
C ASP A 15 9.32 9.96 19.33
N GLN A 16 10.44 9.47 19.89
CA GLN A 16 10.43 8.71 21.14
C GLN A 16 9.93 9.57 22.32
N TYR A 17 10.30 10.85 22.35
CA TYR A 17 9.83 11.80 23.36
C TYR A 17 8.33 12.07 23.22
N ARG A 18 7.86 12.37 22.00
CA ARG A 18 6.43 12.56 21.69
C ARG A 18 5.59 11.35 22.09
N LEU A 19 6.04 10.14 21.74
CA LEU A 19 5.35 8.90 22.11
C LEU A 19 5.37 8.66 23.63
N TYR A 20 6.48 8.93 24.31
CA TYR A 20 6.58 8.82 25.77
C TYR A 20 5.63 9.81 26.48
N ASP A 21 5.58 11.06 26.04
CA ASP A 21 4.68 12.09 26.57
C ASP A 21 3.21 11.72 26.38
N LEU A 22 2.83 11.21 25.19
CA LEU A 22 1.48 10.73 24.90
C LEU A 22 1.07 9.57 25.82
N VAL A 23 1.92 8.54 25.94
CA VAL A 23 1.67 7.38 26.81
C VAL A 23 1.62 7.79 28.27
N TRP A 24 2.50 8.68 28.72
CA TRP A 24 2.50 9.20 30.09
C TRP A 24 1.22 9.97 30.41
N LYS A 25 0.78 10.86 29.51
CA LYS A 25 -0.45 11.64 29.66
C LYS A 25 -1.67 10.72 29.75
N ARG A 26 -1.82 9.76 28.83
CA ARG A 26 -2.94 8.79 28.84
C ARG A 26 -2.95 7.95 30.12
N ALA A 27 -1.78 7.51 30.60
CA ALA A 27 -1.65 6.69 31.81
C ALA A 27 -1.73 7.46 33.14
N ILE A 28 -1.64 8.80 33.13
CA ILE A 28 -2.03 9.65 34.26
C ILE A 28 -3.52 9.98 34.19
N ALA A 29 -4.03 10.35 33.01
CA ALA A 29 -5.43 10.68 32.78
C ALA A 29 -6.39 9.54 33.17
N SER A 30 -6.02 8.28 32.90
CA SER A 30 -6.80 7.10 33.31
C SER A 30 -6.86 6.86 34.83
N GLN A 31 -6.16 7.66 35.64
CA GLN A 31 -6.16 7.63 37.10
C GLN A 31 -6.63 8.96 37.71
N MET A 32 -7.13 9.89 36.88
CA MET A 32 -7.73 11.14 37.32
C MET A 32 -9.26 11.00 37.44
N ALA A 33 -9.88 11.92 38.17
CA ALA A 33 -11.33 12.01 38.22
C ALA A 33 -11.93 12.30 36.83
N GLN A 34 -13.16 11.84 36.61
CA GLN A 34 -13.93 12.12 35.40
C GLN A 34 -14.12 13.63 35.22
N ALA A 35 -14.26 14.08 33.97
CA ALA A 35 -14.70 15.44 33.69
C ALA A 35 -16.21 15.57 33.96
N ILE A 36 -16.63 16.71 34.49
CA ILE A 36 -18.03 17.11 34.61
C ILE A 36 -18.26 18.23 33.59
N LEU A 37 -19.30 18.06 32.78
CA LEU A 37 -19.74 19.01 31.78
C LEU A 37 -21.21 19.31 32.01
N ASP A 38 -21.55 20.58 32.09
CA ASP A 38 -22.93 21.03 32.13
C ASP A 38 -23.40 21.14 30.67
N GLN A 39 -24.48 20.45 30.32
CA GLN A 39 -25.09 20.49 28.99
C GLN A 39 -26.40 21.27 29.05
N VAL A 40 -26.57 22.20 28.13
CA VAL A 40 -27.74 23.09 28.04
C VAL A 40 -28.35 22.94 26.65
N ALA A 41 -29.63 22.60 26.57
CA ALA A 41 -30.41 22.63 25.34
C ALA A 41 -31.51 23.68 25.47
N VAL A 42 -31.61 24.57 24.49
CA VAL A 42 -32.56 25.69 24.46
C VAL A 42 -33.41 25.59 23.20
N ASP A 43 -34.72 25.45 23.40
CA ASP A 43 -35.72 25.58 22.33
C ASP A 43 -36.25 27.02 22.31
N LEU A 44 -36.12 27.69 21.18
CA LEU A 44 -36.56 29.06 20.93
C LEU A 44 -37.77 29.04 19.98
N SER A 45 -38.94 29.45 20.47
CA SER A 45 -40.21 29.50 19.73
C SER A 45 -40.46 30.87 19.09
N THR A 46 -40.83 30.90 17.80
CA THR A 46 -41.08 32.15 17.07
C THR A 46 -42.56 32.57 17.09
N GLY A 47 -43.07 32.93 18.28
CA GLY A 47 -44.45 33.36 18.48
C GLY A 47 -45.46 32.20 18.52
N GLU A 48 -46.67 32.41 17.99
CA GLU A 48 -47.77 31.42 17.98
C GLU A 48 -47.59 30.29 16.94
N GLY A 49 -46.50 30.31 16.16
CA GLY A 49 -46.20 29.28 15.16
C GLY A 49 -45.69 27.96 15.76
N ALA A 50 -45.71 26.90 14.95
CA ALA A 50 -45.14 25.60 15.32
C ALA A 50 -43.61 25.54 15.18
N ASP A 51 -43.01 26.60 14.61
CA ASP A 51 -41.58 26.67 14.29
C ASP A 51 -40.72 26.95 15.53
N ARG A 52 -39.58 26.25 15.58
CA ARG A 52 -38.64 26.28 16.71
C ARG A 52 -37.20 26.17 16.23
N PHE A 53 -36.34 26.99 16.80
CA PHE A 53 -34.89 26.82 16.70
C PHE A 53 -34.39 26.08 17.94
N ARG A 54 -33.46 25.14 17.78
CA ARG A 54 -32.78 24.47 18.90
C ARG A 54 -31.30 24.83 18.91
N ALA A 55 -30.84 25.38 20.03
CA ALA A 55 -29.42 25.55 20.31
C ALA A 55 -29.00 24.55 21.39
N ASN A 56 -27.91 23.83 21.17
CA ASN A 56 -27.29 22.97 22.17
C ASN A 56 -25.92 23.55 22.52
N GLY A 57 -25.56 23.53 23.80
CA GLY A 57 -24.22 23.89 24.26
C GLY A 57 -23.75 23.03 25.42
N SER A 58 -22.45 23.12 25.67
CA SER A 58 -21.78 22.46 26.78
C SER A 58 -20.75 23.39 27.41
N THR A 59 -20.46 23.20 28.69
CA THR A 59 -19.38 23.90 29.38
C THR A 59 -18.75 22.98 30.42
N ILE A 60 -17.42 22.91 30.41
CA ILE A 60 -16.66 22.06 31.34
C ILE A 60 -16.65 22.74 32.72
N THR A 61 -17.48 22.26 33.65
CA THR A 61 -17.51 22.73 35.04
C THR A 61 -16.39 22.12 35.90
N PHE A 62 -15.96 20.90 35.59
CA PHE A 62 -14.75 20.31 36.16
C PHE A 62 -13.97 19.53 35.10
N PRO A 63 -12.74 19.93 34.72
CA PRO A 63 -12.04 19.32 33.59
C PRO A 63 -11.50 17.91 33.84
N GLY A 64 -11.40 17.46 35.10
CA GLY A 64 -10.92 16.12 35.44
C GLY A 64 -9.65 15.73 34.66
N PHE A 65 -9.70 14.56 34.02
CA PHE A 65 -8.64 14.01 33.18
C PHE A 65 -8.31 14.85 31.92
N ILE A 66 -9.26 15.64 31.37
CA ILE A 66 -9.09 16.41 30.13
C ILE A 66 -7.93 17.40 30.25
N ARG A 67 -7.68 17.90 31.47
CA ARG A 67 -6.55 18.79 31.80
C ARG A 67 -5.16 18.19 31.50
N VAL A 68 -5.05 16.87 31.33
CA VAL A 68 -3.79 16.16 31.03
C VAL A 68 -3.85 15.42 29.68
N TYR A 69 -5.01 14.94 29.27
CA TYR A 69 -5.19 14.23 28.00
C TYR A 69 -6.58 14.48 27.40
N GLN A 70 -6.60 14.92 26.14
CA GLN A 70 -7.77 14.93 25.27
C GLN A 70 -7.48 14.03 24.07
N GLU A 71 -8.46 13.27 23.61
CA GLU A 71 -8.31 12.36 22.46
C GLU A 71 -8.52 13.15 21.17
N GLY A 72 -7.56 13.09 20.25
CA GLY A 72 -7.66 13.76 18.95
C GLY A 72 -8.77 13.16 18.09
N ARG A 73 -9.43 14.00 17.29
CA ARG A 73 -10.39 13.55 16.27
C ARG A 73 -9.65 13.41 14.94
N ASP A 74 -9.97 12.36 14.17
CA ASP A 74 -9.32 12.10 12.87
C ASP A 74 -9.65 13.18 11.83
N ASP A 75 -10.78 13.87 12.00
CA ASP A 75 -11.19 15.07 11.25
C ASP A 75 -11.46 16.22 12.23
N GLU A 76 -10.58 17.21 12.25
CA GLU A 76 -10.71 18.41 13.09
C GLU A 76 -11.73 19.43 12.53
N SER A 77 -12.12 19.30 11.27
CA SER A 77 -13.03 20.22 10.55
C SER A 77 -14.50 20.12 10.97
N ALA A 78 -14.91 19.02 11.60
CA ALA A 78 -16.31 18.74 11.93
C ALA A 78 -16.76 19.22 13.32
N ALA A 79 -15.94 20.02 14.02
CA ALA A 79 -16.26 20.53 15.33
C ALA A 79 -15.72 21.95 15.54
N GLY A 80 -16.64 22.88 15.83
CA GLY A 80 -16.29 24.16 16.41
C GLY A 80 -15.51 24.00 17.72
N GLY A 81 -14.66 24.99 18.02
CA GLY A 81 -13.87 24.98 19.25
C GLY A 81 -14.73 25.04 20.51
N ASP A 82 -14.12 24.76 21.68
CA ASP A 82 -14.83 24.74 22.97
C ASP A 82 -15.59 26.06 23.27
N ASP A 83 -15.17 27.19 22.69
CA ASP A 83 -15.84 28.50 22.82
C ASP A 83 -17.11 28.63 21.94
N GLU A 84 -17.18 27.97 20.77
CA GLU A 84 -18.37 28.01 19.90
C GLU A 84 -19.52 27.16 20.46
N SER A 85 -19.22 26.22 21.36
CA SER A 85 -20.20 25.35 22.03
C SER A 85 -20.83 25.99 23.28
N ARG A 86 -20.51 27.24 23.62
CA ARG A 86 -20.93 27.88 24.87
C ARG A 86 -22.15 28.78 24.69
N LEU A 87 -23.26 28.42 25.34
CA LEU A 87 -24.46 29.27 25.40
C LEU A 87 -24.35 30.36 26.49
N PRO A 88 -24.96 31.54 26.28
CA PRO A 88 -25.13 32.54 27.32
C PRO A 88 -26.12 32.05 28.40
N PRO A 89 -26.12 32.65 29.61
CA PRO A 89 -27.20 32.43 30.56
C PRO A 89 -28.53 32.91 29.98
N LEU A 90 -29.56 32.08 30.06
CA LEU A 90 -30.90 32.33 29.52
C LEU A 90 -31.97 31.86 30.50
N GLU A 91 -33.05 32.63 30.63
CA GLU A 91 -34.19 32.30 31.49
C GLU A 91 -35.43 31.86 30.68
N LYS A 92 -36.28 31.01 31.27
CA LYS A 92 -37.47 30.50 30.60
C LYS A 92 -38.51 31.62 30.43
N GLY A 93 -38.78 31.99 29.18
CA GLY A 93 -39.68 33.10 28.84
C GLY A 93 -38.95 34.43 28.59
N GLN A 94 -37.62 34.44 28.62
CA GLN A 94 -36.82 35.58 28.18
C GLN A 94 -36.99 35.80 26.67
N GLU A 95 -37.35 37.02 26.29
CA GLU A 95 -37.33 37.44 24.88
C GLU A 95 -35.89 37.62 24.39
N VAL A 96 -35.57 37.07 23.22
CA VAL A 96 -34.23 37.11 22.62
C VAL A 96 -34.32 37.78 21.25
N SER A 97 -33.54 38.84 21.04
CA SER A 97 -33.53 39.60 19.79
C SER A 97 -32.91 38.80 18.64
N LEU A 98 -33.66 38.62 17.55
CA LEU A 98 -33.18 38.00 16.32
C LEU A 98 -32.15 38.92 15.62
N ALA A 99 -30.88 38.54 15.64
CA ALA A 99 -29.80 39.33 15.03
C ALA A 99 -29.67 39.10 13.51
N GLN A 100 -29.76 37.85 13.05
CA GLN A 100 -29.65 37.47 11.63
C GLN A 100 -30.32 36.10 11.41
N ILE A 101 -30.99 35.92 10.27
CA ILE A 101 -31.30 34.57 9.74
C ILE A 101 -30.27 34.25 8.66
N ARG A 102 -29.64 33.07 8.73
CA ARG A 102 -28.81 32.51 7.67
C ARG A 102 -29.50 31.29 7.09
N ALA A 103 -29.78 31.32 5.80
CA ALA A 103 -30.29 30.17 5.06
C ALA A 103 -29.11 29.44 4.43
N GLU A 104 -28.57 28.45 5.15
CA GLU A 104 -27.45 27.64 4.70
C GLU A 104 -27.94 26.30 4.13
N GLN A 105 -27.44 25.92 2.94
CA GLN A 105 -27.78 24.66 2.29
C GLN A 105 -26.64 23.66 2.50
N HIS A 106 -26.91 22.60 3.25
CA HIS A 106 -25.97 21.49 3.44
C HIS A 106 -26.31 20.33 2.50
N PHE A 107 -25.28 19.59 2.07
CA PHE A 107 -25.40 18.36 1.30
C PHE A 107 -24.87 17.19 2.13
N THR A 108 -25.40 15.99 1.91
CA THR A 108 -24.91 14.77 2.58
C THR A 108 -23.57 14.35 1.99
N GLU A 109 -22.50 14.42 2.79
CA GLU A 109 -21.20 13.89 2.40
C GLU A 109 -21.18 12.34 2.44
N PRO A 110 -20.40 11.67 1.57
CA PRO A 110 -20.19 10.22 1.66
C PRO A 110 -19.35 9.85 2.89
N PRO A 111 -19.41 8.60 3.38
CA PRO A 111 -18.60 8.16 4.51
C PRO A 111 -17.09 8.41 4.30
N PRO A 112 -16.37 8.91 5.33
CA PRO A 112 -14.95 9.23 5.21
C PRO A 112 -14.10 7.98 4.94
N ARG A 113 -13.07 8.11 4.09
CA ARG A 113 -12.10 7.04 3.85
C ARG A 113 -11.23 6.80 5.09
N TYR A 114 -10.96 5.52 5.37
CA TYR A 114 -10.13 5.08 6.47
C TYR A 114 -8.75 5.76 6.50
N THR A 115 -8.40 6.25 7.68
CA THR A 115 -7.04 6.58 8.13
C THR A 115 -6.35 5.33 8.67
N GLU A 116 -5.06 5.40 9.03
CA GLU A 116 -4.41 4.32 9.81
C GLU A 116 -5.13 4.06 11.14
N ALA A 117 -5.52 5.10 11.88
CA ALA A 117 -6.16 4.97 13.19
C ALA A 117 -7.56 4.35 13.09
N SER A 118 -8.41 4.86 12.18
CA SER A 118 -9.75 4.30 11.97
C SER A 118 -9.72 2.90 11.36
N LEU A 119 -8.76 2.57 10.49
CA LEU A 119 -8.59 1.19 10.01
C LEU A 119 -8.22 0.22 11.14
N VAL A 120 -7.28 0.58 12.02
CA VAL A 120 -6.95 -0.26 13.20
C VAL A 120 -8.16 -0.41 14.11
N LYS A 121 -8.91 0.67 14.36
CA LYS A 121 -10.13 0.64 15.17
C LYS A 121 -11.21 -0.28 14.57
N THR A 122 -11.37 -0.27 13.25
CA THR A 122 -12.31 -1.17 12.55
C THR A 122 -11.84 -2.63 12.59
N LEU A 123 -10.54 -2.88 12.40
CA LEU A 123 -9.96 -4.22 12.54
C LEU A 123 -10.17 -4.79 13.96
N GLU A 124 -9.85 -3.99 14.98
CA GLU A 124 -10.08 -4.32 16.39
C GLU A 124 -11.57 -4.57 16.71
N ALA A 125 -12.47 -3.72 16.20
CA ALA A 125 -13.92 -3.87 16.40
C ALA A 125 -14.52 -5.12 15.72
N HIS A 126 -13.91 -5.62 14.65
CA HIS A 126 -14.27 -6.89 14.01
C HIS A 126 -13.47 -8.09 14.54
N GLY A 127 -12.58 -7.92 15.53
CA GLY A 127 -11.73 -9.01 16.04
C GLY A 127 -10.67 -9.51 15.05
N ILE A 128 -10.42 -8.79 13.96
CA ILE A 128 -9.48 -9.16 12.90
C ILE A 128 -8.09 -8.64 13.24
N GLY A 129 -7.10 -9.52 13.31
CA GLY A 129 -5.75 -9.14 13.72
C GLY A 129 -5.64 -8.89 15.23
N ARG A 130 -4.42 -8.52 15.63
CA ARG A 130 -3.96 -8.43 17.02
C ARG A 130 -2.94 -7.28 17.15
N PRO A 131 -2.58 -6.83 18.38
CA PRO A 131 -1.58 -5.78 18.60
C PRO A 131 -0.20 -6.03 17.96
N SER A 132 0.14 -7.28 17.64
CA SER A 132 1.36 -7.69 16.92
C SER A 132 1.23 -7.61 15.39
N THR A 133 0.02 -7.59 14.83
CA THR A 133 -0.24 -7.68 13.39
C THR A 133 -0.73 -6.39 12.75
N TYR A 134 -1.47 -5.51 13.46
CA TYR A 134 -2.06 -4.29 12.88
C TYR A 134 -1.11 -3.46 11.99
N ALA A 135 0.06 -3.09 12.52
CA ALA A 135 1.06 -2.31 11.77
C ALA A 135 1.64 -3.10 10.57
N ASN A 136 1.76 -4.43 10.69
CA ASN A 136 2.24 -5.30 9.62
C ASN A 136 1.18 -5.50 8.52
N ILE A 137 -0.12 -5.53 8.87
CA ILE A 137 -1.23 -5.57 7.93
C ILE A 137 -1.19 -4.31 7.05
N ILE A 138 -1.25 -3.12 7.67
CA ILE A 138 -1.17 -1.83 6.97
C ILE A 138 0.08 -1.74 6.09
N THR A 139 1.25 -2.05 6.66
CA THR A 139 2.52 -2.04 5.92
C THR A 139 2.49 -2.98 4.71
N THR A 140 1.87 -4.16 4.84
CA THR A 140 1.78 -5.14 3.75
C THR A 140 0.80 -4.69 2.65
N LEU A 141 -0.34 -4.09 3.01
CA LEU A 141 -1.32 -3.59 2.03
C LEU A 141 -0.71 -2.48 1.15
N VAL A 142 0.07 -1.58 1.74
CA VAL A 142 0.79 -0.51 1.01
C VAL A 142 1.98 -1.09 0.23
N GLN A 143 2.82 -1.94 0.83
CA GLN A 143 4.00 -2.52 0.15
C GLN A 143 3.66 -3.48 -1.01
N ARG A 144 2.44 -4.02 -1.05
CA ARG A 144 1.93 -4.83 -2.17
C ARG A 144 1.11 -4.04 -3.18
N GLU A 145 1.07 -2.70 -3.04
CA GLU A 145 0.34 -1.80 -3.94
C GLU A 145 -1.16 -2.16 -4.04
N TYR A 146 -1.77 -2.68 -2.96
CA TYR A 146 -3.22 -2.93 -2.87
C TYR A 146 -3.99 -1.66 -2.46
N VAL A 147 -3.37 -0.82 -1.62
CA VAL A 147 -3.87 0.52 -1.28
C VAL A 147 -2.76 1.55 -1.43
N GLU A 148 -3.14 2.75 -1.83
CA GLU A 148 -2.32 3.96 -1.82
C GLU A 148 -2.75 4.86 -0.66
N LEU A 149 -1.79 5.54 0.00
CA LEU A 149 -2.03 6.44 1.12
C LEU A 149 -1.89 7.89 0.64
N THR A 150 -3.00 8.60 0.51
CA THR A 150 -3.07 9.99 0.06
C THR A 150 -3.77 10.82 1.13
N ASP A 151 -3.18 11.94 1.53
CA ASP A 151 -3.71 12.84 2.57
C ASP A 151 -4.14 12.11 3.86
N ARG A 152 -3.28 11.16 4.30
CA ARG A 152 -3.44 10.25 5.46
C ARG A 152 -4.64 9.28 5.36
N ARG A 153 -5.28 9.15 4.20
CA ARG A 153 -6.41 8.25 3.92
C ARG A 153 -6.05 7.17 2.90
N PHE A 154 -6.62 5.98 3.06
CA PHE A 154 -6.41 4.86 2.14
C PHE A 154 -7.36 4.92 0.95
N TYR A 155 -6.80 4.72 -0.24
CA TYR A 155 -7.52 4.56 -1.50
C TYR A 155 -7.19 3.18 -2.07
N PRO A 156 -8.16 2.39 -2.55
CA PRO A 156 -7.87 1.13 -3.21
C PRO A 156 -7.20 1.37 -4.58
N THR A 157 -6.18 0.57 -4.89
CA THR A 157 -5.64 0.49 -6.25
C THR A 157 -6.49 -0.45 -7.10
N ASP A 158 -6.31 -0.41 -8.42
CA ASP A 158 -6.91 -1.37 -9.34
C ASP A 158 -6.47 -2.81 -9.03
N VAL A 159 -5.20 -3.00 -8.62
CA VAL A 159 -4.67 -4.30 -8.19
C VAL A 159 -5.38 -4.79 -6.93
N GLY A 160 -5.51 -3.93 -5.91
CA GLY A 160 -6.24 -4.26 -4.69
C GLY A 160 -7.71 -4.56 -4.94
N THR A 161 -8.33 -3.83 -5.88
CA THR A 161 -9.75 -3.99 -6.24
C THR A 161 -10.01 -5.31 -6.96
N VAL A 162 -9.19 -5.66 -7.95
CA VAL A 162 -9.29 -6.95 -8.69
C VAL A 162 -9.01 -8.12 -7.75
N VAL A 163 -7.96 -8.05 -6.92
CA VAL A 163 -7.63 -9.11 -5.94
C VAL A 163 -8.75 -9.27 -4.90
N ASN A 164 -9.30 -8.16 -4.36
CA ASN A 164 -10.40 -8.23 -3.42
C ASN A 164 -11.63 -8.89 -4.04
N ARG A 165 -12.08 -8.40 -5.21
CA ARG A 165 -13.30 -8.90 -5.85
C ARG A 165 -13.17 -10.38 -6.22
N PHE A 166 -12.04 -10.81 -6.78
CA PHE A 166 -11.72 -12.23 -7.06
C PHE A 166 -11.85 -13.11 -5.81
N LEU A 167 -11.33 -12.66 -4.66
CA LEU A 167 -11.44 -13.39 -3.40
C LEU A 167 -12.87 -13.38 -2.86
N THR A 168 -13.61 -12.28 -2.97
CA THR A 168 -15.04 -12.22 -2.59
C THR A 168 -15.90 -13.16 -3.45
N GLU A 169 -15.61 -13.28 -4.74
CA GLU A 169 -16.39 -14.09 -5.70
C GLU A 169 -16.07 -15.59 -5.64
N HIS A 170 -14.82 -15.98 -5.39
CA HIS A 170 -14.41 -17.39 -5.46
C HIS A 170 -14.00 -18.00 -4.12
N PHE A 171 -13.67 -17.17 -3.12
CA PHE A 171 -13.14 -17.58 -1.80
C PHE A 171 -13.88 -16.89 -0.64
N THR A 172 -15.15 -16.52 -0.82
CA THR A 172 -15.93 -15.63 0.06
C THR A 172 -15.73 -15.89 1.56
N ARG A 173 -15.85 -17.15 1.99
CA ARG A 173 -15.65 -17.58 3.39
C ARG A 173 -14.28 -17.18 3.97
N TYR A 174 -13.22 -17.16 3.17
CA TYR A 174 -11.84 -16.89 3.61
C TYR A 174 -11.46 -15.41 3.59
N VAL A 175 -12.36 -14.53 3.13
CA VAL A 175 -12.26 -13.06 3.27
C VAL A 175 -13.44 -12.46 4.04
N ASP A 176 -14.31 -13.30 4.57
CA ASP A 176 -15.37 -12.94 5.50
C ASP A 176 -14.80 -12.51 6.86
N TYR A 177 -15.46 -11.55 7.50
CA TYR A 177 -14.98 -10.94 8.74
C TYR A 177 -15.13 -11.90 9.93
N ASP A 178 -16.27 -12.58 10.05
CA ASP A 178 -16.56 -13.47 11.18
C ASP A 178 -15.69 -14.74 11.12
N PHE A 179 -15.46 -15.29 9.91
CA PHE A 179 -14.50 -16.38 9.72
C PHE A 179 -13.07 -15.98 10.12
N THR A 180 -12.64 -14.77 9.74
CA THR A 180 -11.30 -14.28 10.05
C THR A 180 -11.11 -14.06 11.55
N ALA A 181 -12.11 -13.47 12.22
CA ALA A 181 -12.14 -13.28 13.66
C ALA A 181 -12.09 -14.62 14.42
N LYS A 182 -12.96 -15.58 14.04
CA LYS A 182 -12.97 -16.94 14.62
C LYS A 182 -11.61 -17.61 14.51
N LEU A 183 -10.91 -17.49 13.37
CA LEU A 183 -9.60 -18.11 13.19
C LEU A 183 -8.53 -17.49 14.10
N GLU A 184 -8.51 -16.17 14.28
CA GLU A 184 -7.61 -15.50 15.22
C GLU A 184 -7.92 -15.92 16.69
N ASP A 185 -9.20 -16.05 17.05
CA ASP A 185 -9.61 -16.51 18.39
C ASP A 185 -9.20 -17.97 18.64
N GLU A 186 -9.31 -18.86 17.64
CA GLU A 186 -8.87 -20.25 17.73
C GLU A 186 -7.34 -20.38 17.82
N LEU A 187 -6.60 -19.47 17.19
CA LEU A 187 -5.14 -19.39 17.35
C LEU A 187 -4.75 -18.86 18.74
N ASP A 188 -5.53 -17.97 19.33
CA ASP A 188 -5.33 -17.52 20.71
C ASP A 188 -5.67 -18.63 21.73
N GLU A 189 -6.73 -19.41 21.55
CA GLU A 189 -7.03 -20.61 22.35
C GLU A 189 -5.89 -21.63 22.29
N VAL A 190 -5.34 -21.88 21.10
CA VAL A 190 -4.12 -22.69 20.91
C VAL A 190 -2.93 -22.10 21.66
N SER A 191 -2.75 -20.77 21.65
CA SER A 191 -1.66 -20.10 22.37
C SER A 191 -1.75 -20.24 23.89
N ARG A 192 -2.98 -20.33 24.43
CA ARG A 192 -3.26 -20.56 25.86
C ARG A 192 -3.20 -22.03 26.26
N GLY A 193 -3.16 -22.95 25.29
CA GLY A 193 -3.19 -24.40 25.52
C GLY A 193 -4.60 -24.96 25.73
N GLU A 194 -5.64 -24.24 25.28
CA GLU A 194 -7.05 -24.63 25.40
C GLU A 194 -7.50 -25.51 24.21
N LYS A 195 -6.81 -25.42 23.06
CA LYS A 195 -6.97 -26.29 21.89
C LYS A 195 -5.63 -26.83 21.40
N ASP A 196 -5.65 -28.02 20.79
CA ASP A 196 -4.53 -28.53 19.99
C ASP A 196 -4.49 -27.83 18.62
N TRP A 197 -3.29 -27.46 18.15
CA TRP A 197 -3.11 -26.78 16.86
C TRP A 197 -3.35 -27.67 15.64
N ILE A 198 -3.19 -28.99 15.77
CA ILE A 198 -3.29 -29.94 14.65
C ILE A 198 -4.73 -30.04 14.12
N PRO A 199 -5.77 -30.24 14.97
CA PRO A 199 -7.17 -30.17 14.54
C PRO A 199 -7.53 -28.87 13.82
N VAL A 200 -7.17 -27.71 14.37
CA VAL A 200 -7.47 -26.39 13.77
C VAL A 200 -6.87 -26.27 12.37
N MET A 201 -5.60 -26.65 12.20
CA MET A 201 -4.95 -26.66 10.89
C MET A 201 -5.55 -27.69 9.92
N GLN A 202 -6.07 -28.81 10.41
CA GLN A 202 -6.74 -29.83 9.60
C GLN A 202 -8.13 -29.36 9.13
N GLU A 203 -8.93 -28.75 10.03
CA GLU A 203 -10.24 -28.20 9.70
C GLU A 203 -10.13 -27.14 8.59
N PHE A 204 -9.20 -26.19 8.74
CA PHE A 204 -8.89 -25.21 7.69
C PHE A 204 -8.42 -25.87 6.39
N TRP A 205 -7.40 -26.74 6.44
CA TRP A 205 -6.75 -27.22 5.22
C TRP A 205 -7.62 -28.16 4.39
N ASN A 206 -8.41 -29.02 5.06
CA ASN A 206 -9.25 -30.01 4.39
C ASN A 206 -10.37 -29.37 3.53
N GLU A 207 -10.77 -28.13 3.83
CA GLU A 207 -11.77 -27.39 3.07
C GLU A 207 -11.15 -26.32 2.13
N PHE A 208 -9.97 -25.81 2.45
CA PHE A 208 -9.28 -24.80 1.63
C PHE A 208 -8.57 -25.40 0.41
N ASP A 209 -7.79 -26.48 0.57
CA ASP A 209 -7.01 -27.09 -0.53
C ASP A 209 -7.89 -27.63 -1.68
N PRO A 210 -9.04 -28.30 -1.45
CA PRO A 210 -9.94 -28.68 -2.53
C PRO A 210 -10.56 -27.47 -3.27
N LEU A 211 -10.85 -26.37 -2.55
CA LEU A 211 -11.37 -25.15 -3.17
C LEU A 211 -10.31 -24.48 -4.05
N VAL A 212 -9.07 -24.36 -3.56
CA VAL A 212 -7.95 -23.80 -4.34
C VAL A 212 -7.76 -24.58 -5.65
N ARG A 213 -7.72 -25.92 -5.58
CA ARG A 213 -7.60 -26.77 -6.79
C ARG A 213 -8.77 -26.61 -7.74
N ASN A 214 -10.01 -26.59 -7.21
CA ASN A 214 -11.19 -26.35 -8.03
C ASN A 214 -11.10 -25.00 -8.76
N LYS A 215 -10.62 -23.94 -8.12
CA LYS A 215 -10.47 -22.62 -8.75
C LYS A 215 -9.27 -22.54 -9.70
N GLU A 216 -8.19 -23.27 -9.45
CA GLU A 216 -7.07 -23.44 -10.41
C GLU A 216 -7.49 -24.16 -11.69
N GLU A 217 -8.47 -25.07 -11.62
CA GLU A 217 -9.03 -25.77 -12.79
C GLU A 217 -10.19 -25.02 -13.48
N THR A 218 -11.02 -24.29 -12.73
CA THR A 218 -12.27 -23.68 -13.26
C THR A 218 -12.20 -22.21 -13.61
N VAL A 219 -11.36 -21.41 -12.95
CA VAL A 219 -11.34 -19.95 -13.16
C VAL A 219 -10.35 -19.61 -14.27
N SER A 220 -10.84 -18.94 -15.31
CA SER A 220 -10.00 -18.58 -16.45
C SER A 220 -9.02 -17.44 -16.08
N ARG A 221 -7.93 -17.29 -16.84
CA ARG A 221 -6.96 -16.22 -16.57
C ARG A 221 -7.54 -14.81 -16.80
N ASP A 222 -8.44 -14.66 -17.77
CA ASP A 222 -9.07 -13.38 -18.09
C ASP A 222 -10.17 -12.99 -17.10
N GLU A 223 -10.87 -13.97 -16.54
CA GLU A 223 -11.74 -13.85 -15.36
C GLU A 223 -10.92 -13.46 -14.11
N ALA A 224 -9.77 -14.11 -13.88
CA ALA A 224 -8.88 -13.81 -12.76
C ALA A 224 -8.23 -12.41 -12.79
N VAL A 225 -8.08 -11.78 -13.96
CA VAL A 225 -7.70 -10.35 -14.09
C VAL A 225 -8.88 -9.41 -14.29
N GLN A 226 -10.11 -9.95 -14.18
CA GLN A 226 -11.39 -9.28 -14.29
C GLN A 226 -11.46 -8.31 -15.47
N ALA A 227 -11.28 -8.85 -16.68
CA ALA A 227 -11.46 -8.10 -17.92
C ALA A 227 -12.91 -7.57 -18.02
N ARG A 228 -13.08 -6.25 -17.89
CA ARG A 228 -14.37 -5.57 -18.08
C ARG A 228 -14.48 -5.08 -19.51
N GLU A 229 -15.53 -5.47 -20.21
CA GLU A 229 -15.88 -4.92 -21.51
C GLU A 229 -16.37 -3.47 -21.36
N LEU A 230 -15.90 -2.58 -22.24
CA LEU A 230 -16.29 -1.17 -22.30
C LEU A 230 -17.27 -0.90 -23.45
N GLY A 231 -17.29 -1.77 -24.47
CA GLY A 231 -18.09 -1.65 -25.69
C GLY A 231 -17.31 -2.10 -26.92
N VAL A 232 -17.67 -1.56 -28.08
CA VAL A 232 -17.07 -1.88 -29.39
C VAL A 232 -16.37 -0.64 -29.95
N ASP A 233 -15.20 -0.84 -30.56
CA ASP A 233 -14.43 0.22 -31.23
C ASP A 233 -15.11 0.64 -32.55
N PRO A 234 -15.47 1.92 -32.74
CA PRO A 234 -16.11 2.40 -33.96
C PRO A 234 -15.27 2.26 -35.24
N GLU A 235 -13.93 2.23 -35.14
CA GLU A 235 -13.07 2.13 -36.32
C GLU A 235 -12.92 0.69 -36.82
N SER A 236 -12.57 -0.25 -35.92
CA SER A 236 -12.29 -1.64 -36.29
C SER A 236 -13.44 -2.62 -36.06
N GLY A 237 -14.53 -2.20 -35.39
CA GLY A 237 -15.67 -3.06 -35.04
C GLY A 237 -15.35 -4.11 -33.97
N LYS A 238 -14.21 -3.99 -33.27
CA LYS A 238 -13.68 -4.99 -32.33
C LYS A 238 -14.07 -4.69 -30.88
N PRO A 239 -14.18 -5.70 -30.01
CA PRO A 239 -14.47 -5.49 -28.59
C PRO A 239 -13.35 -4.72 -27.89
N VAL A 240 -13.73 -3.80 -27.01
CA VAL A 240 -12.84 -2.96 -26.20
C VAL A 240 -12.95 -3.40 -24.75
N THR A 241 -11.82 -3.73 -24.12
CA THR A 241 -11.79 -4.32 -22.77
C THR A 241 -10.73 -3.66 -21.91
N VAL A 242 -11.02 -3.40 -20.63
CA VAL A 242 -10.02 -2.99 -19.64
C VAL A 242 -9.68 -4.16 -18.72
N ARG A 243 -8.38 -4.46 -18.58
CA ARG A 243 -7.89 -5.62 -17.80
C ARG A 243 -6.55 -5.33 -17.11
N MET A 244 -6.21 -6.11 -16.07
CA MET A 244 -4.95 -5.95 -15.34
C MET A 244 -3.77 -6.64 -16.05
N GLY A 245 -2.63 -5.94 -16.17
CA GLY A 245 -1.45 -6.42 -16.91
C GLY A 245 -0.14 -6.38 -16.13
N ARG A 246 0.91 -6.94 -16.73
CA ARG A 246 2.27 -7.01 -16.14
C ARG A 246 2.93 -5.64 -15.84
N TYR A 247 2.33 -4.54 -16.30
CA TYR A 247 2.80 -3.17 -16.13
C TYR A 247 1.69 -2.25 -15.57
N GLY A 248 0.65 -2.82 -14.94
CA GLY A 248 -0.54 -2.10 -14.48
C GLY A 248 -1.76 -2.31 -15.39
N PRO A 249 -2.85 -1.57 -15.14
CA PRO A 249 -4.10 -1.68 -15.90
C PRO A 249 -3.97 -1.11 -17.32
N PHE A 250 -4.61 -1.76 -18.29
CA PHE A 250 -4.60 -1.35 -19.69
C PHE A 250 -5.95 -1.60 -20.38
N VAL A 251 -6.25 -0.79 -21.40
CA VAL A 251 -7.32 -1.04 -22.37
C VAL A 251 -6.73 -1.83 -23.54
N GLN A 252 -7.52 -2.75 -24.09
CA GLN A 252 -7.23 -3.58 -25.24
C GLN A 252 -8.38 -3.49 -26.26
N ILE A 253 -8.05 -3.25 -27.52
CA ILE A 253 -8.97 -3.38 -28.66
C ILE A 253 -8.65 -4.68 -29.40
N GLY A 254 -9.67 -5.50 -29.66
CA GLY A 254 -9.52 -6.81 -30.31
C GLY A 254 -9.20 -7.95 -29.35
N THR A 255 -9.40 -9.19 -29.82
CA THR A 255 -9.06 -10.39 -29.05
C THR A 255 -7.62 -10.84 -29.36
N ARG A 256 -7.18 -11.97 -28.80
CA ARG A 256 -5.89 -12.60 -29.17
C ARG A 256 -6.04 -13.56 -30.35
N ASP A 257 -7.27 -13.87 -30.73
CA ASP A 257 -7.60 -14.88 -31.74
C ASP A 257 -8.09 -14.22 -33.05
N ASP A 258 -8.08 -12.87 -33.10
CA ASP A 258 -8.20 -12.03 -34.30
C ASP A 258 -6.96 -12.19 -35.21
N GLU A 259 -7.13 -12.05 -36.54
CA GLU A 259 -6.00 -12.10 -37.50
C GLU A 259 -5.01 -10.93 -37.32
N GLU A 260 -5.52 -9.75 -36.96
CA GLU A 260 -4.71 -8.59 -36.60
C GLU A 260 -4.39 -8.58 -35.11
N LYS A 261 -3.14 -8.26 -34.76
CA LYS A 261 -2.71 -8.20 -33.37
C LYS A 261 -3.52 -7.15 -32.59
N PRO A 262 -4.03 -7.46 -31.38
CA PRO A 262 -4.78 -6.52 -30.56
C PRO A 262 -3.93 -5.30 -30.20
N ARG A 263 -4.54 -4.11 -30.20
CA ARG A 263 -3.92 -2.86 -29.76
C ARG A 263 -3.99 -2.79 -28.23
N PHE A 264 -2.97 -2.21 -27.59
CA PHE A 264 -2.91 -2.02 -26.14
C PHE A 264 -2.57 -0.58 -25.76
N ALA A 265 -3.27 0.00 -24.79
CA ALA A 265 -2.95 1.31 -24.22
C ALA A 265 -3.09 1.31 -22.69
N GLY A 266 -2.09 1.82 -21.96
CA GLY A 266 -2.09 1.84 -20.50
C GLY A 266 -2.98 2.95 -19.93
N LEU A 267 -3.67 2.69 -18.83
CA LEU A 267 -4.45 3.73 -18.13
C LEU A 267 -3.53 4.83 -17.57
N ARG A 268 -4.02 6.06 -17.56
CA ARG A 268 -3.29 7.21 -16.98
C ARG A 268 -3.41 7.21 -15.44
N PRO A 269 -2.45 7.81 -14.72
CA PRO A 269 -2.59 8.04 -13.28
C PRO A 269 -3.93 8.71 -12.94
N GLY A 270 -4.67 8.15 -11.98
CA GLY A 270 -6.00 8.63 -11.58
C GLY A 270 -7.18 8.00 -12.34
N GLN A 271 -6.99 7.43 -13.53
CA GLN A 271 -8.01 6.58 -14.16
C GLN A 271 -8.05 5.23 -13.44
N LYS A 272 -9.27 4.70 -13.20
CA LYS A 272 -9.50 3.42 -12.51
C LYS A 272 -10.30 2.47 -13.40
N MET A 273 -10.01 1.17 -13.34
CA MET A 273 -10.59 0.12 -14.18
C MET A 273 -12.11 -0.01 -14.07
N ASP A 274 -12.69 0.34 -12.92
CA ASP A 274 -14.12 0.30 -12.63
C ASP A 274 -14.89 1.50 -13.22
N LYS A 275 -14.22 2.63 -13.43
CA LYS A 275 -14.84 3.92 -13.81
C LYS A 275 -14.58 4.40 -15.23
N ILE A 276 -13.48 3.97 -15.85
CA ILE A 276 -13.15 4.39 -17.22
C ILE A 276 -14.29 4.06 -18.20
N SER A 277 -14.63 5.00 -19.06
CA SER A 277 -15.65 4.82 -20.12
C SER A 277 -15.05 4.29 -21.43
N LEU A 278 -15.89 3.93 -22.40
CA LEU A 278 -15.46 3.59 -23.76
C LEU A 278 -14.68 4.75 -24.38
N ASP A 279 -15.25 5.96 -24.41
CA ASP A 279 -14.64 7.16 -24.99
C ASP A 279 -13.29 7.52 -24.32
N GLU A 280 -13.19 7.35 -23.00
CA GLU A 280 -11.94 7.56 -22.27
C GLU A 280 -10.90 6.48 -22.55
N GLY A 281 -11.33 5.25 -22.83
CA GLY A 281 -10.47 4.14 -23.22
C GLY A 281 -9.97 4.27 -24.65
N LEU A 282 -10.85 4.65 -25.60
CA LEU A 282 -10.51 4.88 -27.00
C LEU A 282 -9.49 6.01 -27.16
N LYS A 283 -9.65 7.12 -26.43
CA LYS A 283 -8.67 8.22 -26.41
C LYS A 283 -7.25 7.79 -26.02
N LEU A 284 -7.06 6.69 -25.29
CA LEU A 284 -5.71 6.21 -24.96
C LEU A 284 -4.96 5.68 -26.21
N PHE A 285 -5.67 5.42 -27.31
CA PHE A 285 -5.12 4.94 -28.58
C PHE A 285 -4.78 6.03 -29.60
N ASP A 286 -5.04 7.31 -29.27
CA ASP A 286 -4.57 8.48 -30.04
C ASP A 286 -3.04 8.65 -29.96
N LEU A 287 -2.36 7.85 -29.12
CA LEU A 287 -0.91 7.80 -28.97
C LEU A 287 -0.32 6.51 -29.60
N PRO A 288 0.87 6.57 -30.24
CA PRO A 288 1.76 7.72 -30.36
C PRO A 288 1.26 8.80 -31.33
N ARG A 289 1.25 10.05 -30.87
CA ARG A 289 0.86 11.22 -31.67
C ARG A 289 2.10 11.85 -32.27
N TYR A 290 2.20 11.86 -33.60
CA TYR A 290 3.25 12.58 -34.33
C TYR A 290 3.08 14.10 -34.16
N LEU A 291 4.20 14.82 -34.03
CA LEU A 291 4.23 16.27 -33.82
C LEU A 291 4.89 17.05 -34.97
N GLY A 292 5.72 16.39 -35.78
CA GLY A 292 6.64 17.01 -36.75
C GLY A 292 8.06 16.48 -36.58
N ASP A 293 9.03 17.12 -37.21
CA ASP A 293 10.45 16.75 -37.17
C ASP A 293 11.30 17.77 -36.40
N THR A 294 12.48 17.37 -35.91
CA THR A 294 13.46 18.35 -35.41
C THR A 294 14.11 19.13 -36.56
N PRO A 295 14.77 20.28 -36.28
CA PRO A 295 15.62 20.96 -37.27
C PRO A 295 16.76 20.11 -37.84
N GLU A 296 17.05 18.94 -37.27
CA GLU A 296 18.03 17.97 -37.77
C GLU A 296 17.38 16.78 -38.53
N GLY A 297 16.06 16.76 -38.67
CA GLY A 297 15.31 15.68 -39.32
C GLY A 297 15.03 14.44 -38.45
N GLU A 298 15.09 14.55 -37.11
CA GLU A 298 14.68 13.47 -36.21
C GLU A 298 13.14 13.51 -36.04
N GLU A 299 12.39 12.46 -36.43
CA GLU A 299 10.92 12.37 -36.22
C GLU A 299 10.55 12.58 -34.73
N VAL A 300 9.59 13.47 -34.44
CA VAL A 300 9.13 13.79 -33.09
C VAL A 300 7.71 13.27 -32.84
N SER A 301 7.52 12.49 -31.77
CA SER A 301 6.19 12.00 -31.36
C SER A 301 5.99 11.97 -29.84
N ALA A 302 4.77 12.28 -29.39
CA ALA A 302 4.35 12.15 -27.99
C ALA A 302 3.75 10.76 -27.73
N ASN A 303 4.08 10.15 -26.60
CA ASN A 303 3.56 8.84 -26.20
C ASN A 303 3.60 8.65 -24.66
N ILE A 304 2.96 7.60 -24.16
CA ILE A 304 2.99 7.20 -22.74
C ILE A 304 3.76 5.88 -22.60
N GLY A 305 4.66 5.82 -21.62
CA GLY A 305 5.47 4.64 -21.32
C GLY A 305 5.39 4.23 -19.87
N ARG A 306 6.06 3.13 -19.51
CA ARG A 306 6.13 2.61 -18.13
C ARG A 306 6.59 3.64 -17.08
N PHE A 307 7.31 4.67 -17.51
CA PHE A 307 7.85 5.73 -16.64
C PHE A 307 7.11 7.06 -16.78
N GLY A 308 5.89 7.05 -17.35
CA GLY A 308 5.06 8.23 -17.60
C GLY A 308 5.13 8.74 -19.05
N PRO A 309 4.53 9.92 -19.33
CA PRO A 309 4.54 10.53 -20.65
C PRO A 309 5.93 10.99 -21.12
N TYR A 310 6.19 10.83 -22.41
CA TYR A 310 7.46 11.17 -23.04
C TYR A 310 7.30 11.64 -24.49
N ILE A 311 8.27 12.45 -24.95
CA ILE A 311 8.56 12.70 -26.36
C ILE A 311 9.61 11.68 -26.82
N ARG A 312 9.36 10.98 -27.92
CA ARG A 312 10.38 10.29 -28.72
C ARG A 312 10.90 11.27 -29.78
N PHE A 313 12.22 11.29 -29.97
CA PHE A 313 12.86 11.96 -31.10
C PHE A 313 13.95 11.02 -31.66
N GLY A 314 13.73 10.48 -32.86
CA GLY A 314 14.52 9.35 -33.37
C GLY A 314 14.54 8.19 -32.36
N ASP A 315 15.73 7.73 -31.93
CA ASP A 315 15.88 6.69 -30.90
C ASP A 315 16.06 7.21 -29.46
N LYS A 316 15.86 8.52 -29.25
CA LYS A 316 16.04 9.19 -27.96
C LYS A 316 14.69 9.55 -27.35
N PHE A 317 14.67 9.76 -26.02
CA PHE A 317 13.45 10.00 -25.26
C PHE A 317 13.63 11.12 -24.23
N VAL A 318 12.63 12.01 -24.13
CA VAL A 318 12.51 13.05 -23.09
C VAL A 318 11.23 12.84 -22.32
N SER A 319 11.25 12.88 -20.97
CA SER A 319 10.00 12.89 -20.21
C SER A 319 9.34 14.27 -20.29
N LEU A 320 8.03 14.30 -20.49
CA LEU A 320 7.21 15.51 -20.51
C LEU A 320 7.05 16.16 -19.12
N LYS A 321 7.45 15.48 -18.03
CA LYS A 321 7.38 15.92 -16.62
C LYS A 321 5.96 16.25 -16.12
N LYS A 322 5.39 17.38 -16.57
CA LYS A 322 4.04 17.89 -16.25
C LYS A 322 3.18 18.08 -17.50
N ASP A 323 3.79 18.15 -18.67
CA ASP A 323 3.11 18.49 -19.92
C ASP A 323 2.33 17.26 -20.44
N ASP A 324 1.12 17.47 -20.97
CA ASP A 324 0.22 16.38 -21.35
C ASP A 324 0.48 15.91 -22.81
N PRO A 325 0.64 14.61 -23.07
CA PRO A 325 1.00 14.09 -24.40
C PRO A 325 -0.10 14.30 -25.46
N PHE A 326 -1.36 14.45 -25.06
CA PHE A 326 -2.46 14.69 -25.99
C PHE A 326 -2.52 16.14 -26.48
N SER A 327 -2.00 17.09 -25.71
CA SER A 327 -2.06 18.53 -26.00
C SER A 327 -0.71 19.21 -26.30
N VAL A 328 0.43 18.59 -25.95
CA VAL A 328 1.78 19.18 -26.19
C VAL A 328 2.00 19.57 -27.67
N THR A 329 2.64 20.73 -27.90
CA THR A 329 2.97 21.27 -29.23
C THR A 329 4.36 20.84 -29.69
N LEU A 330 4.65 20.95 -31.00
CA LEU A 330 5.99 20.70 -31.53
C LEU A 330 7.02 21.64 -30.91
N GLU A 331 6.72 22.94 -30.80
CA GLU A 331 7.59 23.94 -30.17
C GLU A 331 8.01 23.51 -28.76
N ARG A 332 7.03 23.13 -27.92
CA ARG A 332 7.27 22.68 -26.56
C ARG A 332 8.04 21.34 -26.50
N ALA A 333 7.82 20.46 -27.46
CA ALA A 333 8.60 19.24 -27.60
C ALA A 333 10.06 19.54 -27.98
N LEU A 334 10.31 20.51 -28.87
CA LEU A 334 11.65 20.95 -29.26
C LEU A 334 12.39 21.64 -28.12
N GLU A 335 11.72 22.46 -27.29
CA GLU A 335 12.29 23.00 -26.04
C GLU A 335 12.80 21.89 -25.13
N LEU A 336 11.97 20.86 -24.88
CA LEU A 336 12.31 19.73 -24.03
C LEU A 336 13.44 18.87 -24.64
N VAL A 337 13.49 18.73 -25.96
CA VAL A 337 14.59 18.08 -26.69
C VAL A 337 15.88 18.91 -26.59
N ALA A 338 15.81 20.23 -26.66
CA ALA A 338 16.95 21.13 -26.48
C ALA A 338 17.48 21.07 -25.04
N GLU A 339 16.61 21.22 -24.02
CA GLU A 339 16.96 21.00 -22.60
C GLU A 339 17.68 19.66 -22.41
N LYS A 340 17.20 18.60 -23.08
CA LYS A 340 17.76 17.26 -22.96
C LYS A 340 19.11 17.10 -23.69
N LYS A 341 19.26 17.68 -24.88
CA LYS A 341 20.53 17.72 -25.63
C LYS A 341 21.58 18.52 -24.84
N GLU A 342 21.23 19.68 -24.30
CA GLU A 342 22.10 20.47 -23.41
C GLU A 342 22.43 19.73 -22.11
N PHE A 343 21.46 19.08 -21.46
CA PHE A 343 21.71 18.34 -20.22
C PHE A 343 22.67 17.18 -20.45
N ASP A 344 22.49 16.39 -21.52
CA ASP A 344 23.37 15.27 -21.83
C ASP A 344 24.74 15.71 -22.37
N ALA A 345 24.85 16.89 -23.00
CA ALA A 345 26.13 17.53 -23.31
C ALA A 345 26.86 17.97 -22.02
N ASN A 346 26.19 18.75 -21.15
CA ASN A 346 26.73 19.19 -19.85
C ASN A 346 27.02 18.04 -18.86
N ARG A 347 26.50 16.83 -19.15
CA ARG A 347 26.84 15.58 -18.45
C ARG A 347 28.23 15.05 -18.81
N ILE A 348 28.77 15.40 -19.97
CA ILE A 348 30.12 15.02 -20.44
C ILE A 348 31.03 16.24 -20.35
N ILE A 349 32.01 16.19 -19.46
CA ILE A 349 32.98 17.28 -19.27
C ILE A 349 34.18 17.09 -20.19
N HIS A 350 34.64 15.84 -20.33
CA HIS A 350 35.61 15.40 -21.33
C HIS A 350 35.35 13.93 -21.69
N ASP A 351 35.56 13.59 -22.96
CA ASP A 351 35.59 12.21 -23.44
C ASP A 351 36.97 11.94 -24.06
N TYR A 352 37.65 10.91 -23.58
CA TYR A 352 38.93 10.44 -24.09
C TYR A 352 38.70 9.05 -24.70
N THR A 353 38.05 9.02 -25.86
CA THR A 353 37.67 7.80 -26.60
C THR A 353 38.85 6.86 -26.81
N ASP A 354 40.03 7.41 -27.16
CA ASP A 354 41.26 6.63 -27.41
C ASP A 354 41.84 5.99 -26.14
N ALA A 355 41.44 6.47 -24.97
CA ALA A 355 41.81 5.91 -23.67
C ALA A 355 40.67 5.11 -23.00
N GLY A 356 39.44 5.16 -23.55
CA GLY A 356 38.24 4.57 -22.96
C GLY A 356 37.75 5.27 -21.68
N ILE A 357 38.10 6.55 -21.47
CA ILE A 357 37.86 7.27 -20.21
C ILE A 357 36.96 8.48 -20.43
N GLN A 358 35.92 8.64 -19.60
CA GLN A 358 35.03 9.80 -19.59
C GLN A 358 35.08 10.54 -18.25
N VAL A 359 35.17 11.87 -18.31
CA VAL A 359 34.93 12.77 -17.17
C VAL A 359 33.48 13.26 -17.27
N LEU A 360 32.66 12.88 -16.29
CA LEU A 360 31.21 13.06 -16.32
C LEU A 360 30.72 13.88 -15.12
N ASN A 361 29.70 14.72 -15.35
CA ASN A 361 29.05 15.45 -14.28
C ASN A 361 27.91 14.61 -13.66
N GLY A 362 27.93 14.43 -12.34
CA GLY A 362 27.04 13.51 -11.62
C GLY A 362 26.25 14.17 -10.49
N ARG A 363 25.21 13.48 -9.99
CA ARG A 363 24.35 13.95 -8.88
C ARG A 363 25.09 14.34 -7.59
N TYR A 364 26.34 13.90 -7.42
CA TYR A 364 27.19 14.20 -6.26
C TYR A 364 28.48 14.97 -6.64
N GLY A 365 28.43 15.65 -7.78
CA GLY A 365 29.55 16.34 -8.42
C GLY A 365 30.25 15.51 -9.51
N PRO A 366 31.30 16.08 -10.11
CA PRO A 366 32.09 15.45 -11.18
C PRO A 366 32.79 14.15 -10.77
N TYR A 367 32.85 13.20 -11.70
CA TYR A 367 33.50 11.90 -11.53
C TYR A 367 34.10 11.41 -12.86
N ILE A 368 35.09 10.53 -12.76
CA ILE A 368 35.81 9.94 -13.89
C ILE A 368 35.39 8.46 -13.98
N THR A 369 35.23 7.91 -15.17
CA THR A 369 34.91 6.48 -15.36
C THR A 369 35.56 5.90 -16.61
N ASP A 370 36.03 4.66 -16.50
CA ASP A 370 36.48 3.77 -17.58
C ASP A 370 35.39 2.73 -17.93
N GLY A 371 34.14 2.99 -17.51
CA GLY A 371 33.02 2.04 -17.57
C GLY A 371 32.99 1.03 -16.42
N GLU A 372 34.14 0.51 -15.96
CA GLU A 372 34.25 -0.50 -14.90
C GLU A 372 34.40 0.10 -13.48
N ARG A 373 35.00 1.28 -13.36
CA ARG A 373 35.36 2.00 -12.14
C ARG A 373 34.78 3.41 -12.16
N ASN A 374 34.66 4.01 -10.97
CA ASN A 374 34.29 5.42 -10.82
C ASN A 374 35.22 6.09 -9.81
N ALA A 375 36.09 6.99 -10.27
CA ALA A 375 36.85 7.88 -9.41
C ALA A 375 36.08 9.18 -9.19
N ARG A 376 36.14 9.78 -7.99
CA ARG A 376 35.59 11.12 -7.76
C ARG A 376 36.66 12.15 -8.09
N VAL A 377 36.31 13.23 -8.79
CA VAL A 377 37.22 14.37 -8.96
C VAL A 377 37.44 15.03 -7.58
N PRO A 378 38.67 15.39 -7.19
CA PRO A 378 38.91 16.17 -5.97
C PRO A 378 38.18 17.52 -6.01
N LYS A 379 37.85 18.08 -4.84
CA LYS A 379 37.11 19.37 -4.79
C LYS A 379 37.92 20.54 -5.34
N ASP A 380 39.24 20.43 -5.26
CA ASP A 380 40.20 21.51 -5.49
C ASP A 380 40.85 21.38 -6.89
N THR A 381 40.22 20.64 -7.80
CA THR A 381 40.71 20.36 -9.16
C THR A 381 39.58 20.64 -10.15
N ASP A 382 39.83 21.46 -11.17
CA ASP A 382 38.87 21.69 -12.26
C ASP A 382 38.70 20.39 -13.07
N PRO A 383 37.49 19.81 -13.17
CA PRO A 383 37.26 18.63 -14.00
C PRO A 383 37.55 18.85 -15.49
N LYS A 384 37.60 20.11 -15.97
CA LYS A 384 37.96 20.46 -17.35
C LYS A 384 39.47 20.47 -17.60
N SER A 385 40.31 20.49 -16.56
CA SER A 385 41.78 20.51 -16.70
C SER A 385 42.43 19.14 -16.41
N LEU A 386 41.65 18.05 -16.43
CA LEU A 386 42.12 16.70 -16.13
C LEU A 386 42.60 15.98 -17.39
N ASP A 387 43.91 15.80 -17.54
CA ASP A 387 44.48 14.98 -18.62
C ASP A 387 44.22 13.46 -18.43
N VAL A 388 44.56 12.69 -19.47
CA VAL A 388 44.36 11.23 -19.53
C VAL A 388 45.12 10.49 -18.40
N ASP A 389 46.32 10.92 -18.04
CA ASP A 389 47.16 10.21 -17.08
C ASP A 389 46.84 10.58 -15.63
N ALA A 390 46.39 11.82 -15.37
CA ALA A 390 45.71 12.20 -14.14
C ALA A 390 44.43 11.38 -13.95
N CYS A 391 43.62 11.21 -15.01
CA CYS A 391 42.42 10.38 -14.98
C CYS A 391 42.73 8.91 -14.66
N ARG A 392 43.76 8.33 -15.30
CA ARG A 392 44.22 6.95 -15.01
C ARG A 392 44.63 6.78 -13.56
N LYS A 393 45.48 7.66 -13.00
CA LYS A 393 45.92 7.59 -11.60
C LYS A 393 44.76 7.65 -10.60
N LEU A 394 43.73 8.44 -10.90
CA LEU A 394 42.51 8.51 -10.09
C LEU A 394 41.65 7.22 -10.20
N LEU A 395 41.62 6.58 -11.38
CA LEU A 395 40.91 5.31 -11.61
C LEU A 395 41.63 4.06 -11.06
N GLU A 396 42.97 4.05 -11.04
CA GLU A 396 43.75 2.96 -10.42
C GLU A 396 43.38 2.77 -8.94
N ASN A 397 43.21 3.89 -8.22
CA ASN A 397 42.83 3.94 -6.82
C ASN A 397 41.31 3.80 -6.59
N ALA A 398 40.50 3.76 -7.65
CA ALA A 398 39.05 3.70 -7.55
C ALA A 398 38.52 2.26 -7.41
N PRO A 399 37.51 2.02 -6.54
CA PRO A 399 36.90 0.70 -6.41
C PRO A 399 36.05 0.34 -7.64
N VAL A 400 36.22 -0.88 -8.13
CA VAL A 400 35.44 -1.44 -9.25
C VAL A 400 33.93 -1.43 -8.93
N ARG A 401 33.11 -1.03 -9.91
CA ARG A 401 31.65 -0.93 -9.83
C ARG A 401 31.03 -2.28 -9.46
N LYS A 402 30.46 -2.38 -8.26
CA LYS A 402 29.61 -3.51 -7.87
C LYS A 402 28.35 -3.51 -8.75
N ARG A 403 28.28 -4.41 -9.74
CA ARG A 403 27.09 -4.63 -10.59
C ARG A 403 25.82 -4.77 -9.73
N ARG A 404 24.97 -3.75 -9.75
CA ARG A 404 23.74 -3.63 -8.94
C ARG A 404 22.62 -4.49 -9.52
N GLY A 405 22.75 -5.81 -9.36
CA GLY A 405 21.78 -6.80 -9.86
C GLY A 405 22.11 -8.26 -9.52
N ALA A 406 23.38 -8.59 -9.25
CA ALA A 406 23.77 -9.92 -8.83
C ALA A 406 23.26 -10.23 -7.40
N LYS A 407 22.10 -10.89 -7.27
CA LYS A 407 21.63 -11.48 -6.00
C LYS A 407 22.75 -12.35 -5.42
N LYS A 408 23.36 -11.90 -4.32
CA LYS A 408 24.47 -12.58 -3.67
C LYS A 408 23.97 -13.91 -3.08
N LYS A 409 24.09 -15.02 -3.83
CA LYS A 409 23.82 -16.37 -3.33
C LYS A 409 24.59 -16.56 -2.02
N VAL A 410 23.86 -16.66 -0.91
CA VAL A 410 24.46 -16.92 0.40
C VAL A 410 24.94 -18.37 0.40
N ALA A 411 26.20 -18.57 0.04
CA ALA A 411 26.85 -19.86 0.17
C ALA A 411 26.79 -20.28 1.63
N LYS A 412 26.11 -21.41 1.92
CA LYS A 412 25.98 -21.95 3.29
C LYS A 412 27.38 -22.12 3.88
N LYS A 413 27.74 -21.28 4.85
CA LYS A 413 29.03 -21.30 5.52
C LYS A 413 29.15 -22.60 6.32
N LYS A 414 29.81 -23.62 5.74
CA LYS A 414 30.11 -24.88 6.42
C LYS A 414 30.83 -24.55 7.74
N VAL A 415 30.20 -24.90 8.86
CA VAL A 415 30.86 -24.80 10.17
C VAL A 415 31.94 -25.86 10.23
N ALA A 416 33.21 -25.44 10.14
CA ALA A 416 34.35 -26.33 10.26
C ALA A 416 34.42 -26.84 11.71
N LYS A 417 34.12 -28.13 11.90
CA LYS A 417 34.08 -28.78 13.21
C LYS A 417 35.51 -28.95 13.74
N LYS A 418 35.94 -28.06 14.64
CA LYS A 418 37.27 -28.11 15.27
C LYS A 418 37.39 -29.42 16.07
N SER A 419 38.53 -30.09 15.95
CA SER A 419 38.79 -31.40 16.57
C SER A 419 39.17 -31.27 18.05
N ALA A 420 38.65 -32.18 18.87
CA ALA A 420 39.13 -32.50 20.20
C ALA A 420 39.28 -34.03 20.29
N ALA A 421 40.29 -34.52 21.02
CA ALA A 421 40.81 -35.87 20.83
C ALA A 421 40.47 -36.84 22.00
N ARG A 422 40.47 -38.14 21.66
CA ARG A 422 40.62 -39.31 22.54
C ARG A 422 39.72 -39.40 23.80
N LYS A 423 38.83 -40.39 23.78
CA LYS A 423 39.10 -41.68 24.46
C LYS A 423 38.31 -42.81 23.77
N ALA A 424 38.70 -44.06 24.01
CA ALA A 424 38.15 -45.23 23.32
C ALA A 424 37.78 -46.34 24.31
N SER A 425 36.67 -47.03 24.05
CA SER A 425 36.28 -48.27 24.74
C SER A 425 35.50 -49.19 23.80
N LYS A 426 35.72 -50.51 23.94
CA LYS A 426 35.24 -51.56 23.01
C LYS A 426 33.88 -52.13 23.47
N LYS A 427 33.03 -52.58 22.53
CA LYS A 427 32.66 -54.03 22.39
C LYS A 427 31.67 -54.35 21.25
N LYS A 428 31.98 -55.44 20.54
CA LYS A 428 31.12 -56.59 20.09
C LYS A 428 29.67 -56.28 19.60
N THR A 429 29.32 -56.54 18.33
CA THR A 429 28.93 -57.84 17.69
C THR A 429 27.71 -58.52 18.33
N ALA A 430 26.71 -59.08 17.61
CA ALA A 430 26.80 -59.68 16.27
C ALA A 430 25.46 -59.73 15.45
N LYS A 431 25.59 -60.32 14.25
CA LYS A 431 24.60 -61.09 13.43
C LYS A 431 23.53 -61.85 14.26
N LYS A 432 22.36 -62.32 13.75
CA LYS A 432 21.94 -62.71 12.37
C LYS A 432 20.40 -62.94 12.31
N THR A 433 19.75 -62.84 11.12
CA THR A 433 18.48 -63.53 10.67
C THR A 433 17.17 -63.41 11.51
N GLY A 434 15.94 -63.47 10.96
CA GLY A 434 15.51 -63.40 9.54
C GLY A 434 14.12 -64.00 9.22
N ARG A 435 13.25 -63.25 8.50
CA ARG A 435 12.23 -63.68 7.51
C ARG A 435 10.95 -64.48 7.93
N LYS A 436 9.80 -63.78 7.94
CA LYS A 436 8.39 -64.24 7.66
C LYS A 436 7.79 -65.29 8.66
N LYS A 437 6.45 -65.51 8.80
CA LYS A 437 5.26 -65.17 7.99
C LYS A 437 3.94 -65.19 8.82
N THR A 438 2.97 -64.30 8.52
CA THR A 438 1.48 -64.43 8.57
C THR A 438 0.68 -64.96 9.80
N ALA A 439 -0.36 -64.17 10.18
CA ALA A 439 -1.71 -64.56 10.68
C ALA A 439 -1.82 -65.11 12.15
N THR A 440 -2.97 -65.09 12.88
CA THR A 440 -4.39 -64.73 12.58
C THR A 440 -5.20 -64.45 13.89
N LYS A 441 -6.25 -63.58 13.87
CA LYS A 441 -7.50 -63.57 14.72
C LYS A 441 -7.37 -63.58 16.29
N ALA A 442 -8.34 -63.15 17.13
CA ALA A 442 -9.56 -62.33 16.96
C ALA A 442 -10.16 -61.87 18.33
N ALA A 443 -11.03 -60.85 18.28
CA ALA A 443 -12.24 -60.60 19.11
C ALA A 443 -12.20 -60.44 20.66
N VAL A 444 -12.89 -59.39 21.13
CA VAL A 444 -13.89 -59.40 22.22
C VAL A 444 -15.09 -58.51 21.80
N LYS A 445 -16.30 -58.72 22.35
CA LYS A 445 -17.53 -57.95 22.06
C LYS A 445 -18.14 -57.32 23.33
N THR A 446 -18.78 -56.16 23.18
CA THR A 446 -19.93 -55.62 23.97
C THR A 446 -20.51 -54.46 23.13
N ALA A 447 -21.81 -54.25 22.85
CA ALA A 447 -23.09 -54.53 23.52
C ALA A 447 -23.36 -53.57 24.71
N THR A 448 -24.43 -52.75 24.78
CA THR A 448 -25.58 -52.49 23.86
C THR A 448 -25.69 -50.97 23.53
N ARG A 449 -26.80 -50.21 23.36
CA ARG A 449 -28.27 -50.33 23.57
C ARG A 449 -29.05 -49.36 22.63
N LYS A 450 -30.38 -49.45 22.59
CA LYS A 450 -31.31 -48.59 21.79
C LYS A 450 -31.58 -47.22 22.45
N LYS A 451 -31.90 -46.20 21.64
CA LYS A 451 -33.21 -45.51 21.69
C LYS A 451 -33.53 -44.80 20.36
N ALA A 452 -34.80 -44.43 20.15
CA ALA A 452 -35.29 -43.70 18.98
C ALA A 452 -36.40 -42.72 19.39
N ALA A 453 -36.53 -41.63 18.63
CA ALA A 453 -37.66 -40.68 18.58
C ALA A 453 -37.52 -39.93 17.23
N THR A 454 -38.35 -40.17 16.21
CA THR A 454 -39.71 -39.64 15.97
C THR A 454 -39.76 -38.12 15.83
N ALA A 455 -39.97 -37.65 14.61
CA ALA A 455 -40.40 -36.28 14.32
C ALA A 455 -41.92 -36.13 14.51
N LYS A 456 -42.39 -34.89 14.75
CA LYS A 456 -43.70 -34.43 14.29
C LYS A 456 -43.77 -32.90 14.29
N ASP A 457 -44.64 -32.39 13.43
CA ASP A 457 -44.88 -30.97 13.16
C ASP A 457 -45.82 -30.32 14.19
N ALA A 458 -45.62 -29.01 14.41
CA ALA A 458 -46.61 -28.03 14.85
C ALA A 458 -46.11 -26.62 14.47
#